data_AF-A0A653DF03-F1
#
_entry.id   AF-A0A653DF03-F1
#
_cell.length_a   1.000
_cell.length_b   1.000
_cell.length_c   1.000
_cell.angle_alpha   90.00
_cell.angle_beta   90.00
_cell.angle_gamma   90.00
#
_symmetry.space_group_name_H-M   'P 1'
#
loop_
_entity.id
_entity.type
_entity.pdbx_description
1 polymer ?
#
loop_
_entity_poly.entity_id
_entity_poly.type
_entity_poly.pdbx_seq_one_letter_code
_entity_poly.pdbx_strand_id
1 'polypeptide(L)'
;QIVPNLVRILKNLILAGYSPEHDVSGISDPFLQVKILKLLRVLGINDVDTSEAMNDILAQVATNTETSKNVGNTILYETVLSIMDIKSEGGLRNIRYVALNTLLRTVHVDSAAVQRHRATVLECLKDPDVSIRRRAMELSFALINSQNVRTMTKELVNFLEKADPEFKAPCSSSIVLATERYAPTRRWRLDTLLKVLVAAGNYVRDDVISSTIQLITESPTHQGYVALQLYRALKEDLQNRQPLIQVGVWCMGEYGDLLTSAQTDDDLQPPTEEEVIEVYQRVLWSPQNTVTTKQYALMSLMKLSTRFTNTISHNHLRAGLLERMPPLDDGGTGGKDPNQLNGEADEEPVMTNNTNNQDLLDLLGLGPLGPPTIPATENNNGLQPPAMPTPLDNGNLDFLAGGEGLFAPPVTDNVILEKQLPQMTAYEKDGLRVIFGLETPSVGSINPDTLTIHVTATNNTLSSMTDFLFQVAVPRTFQLQMMSPSGTTILPSGRVTQIIKVSNPSKNTLKMKVRLSYVIDGTPVNDQIEVNNFPVDIWD
;
A
#
# COMPACT_ATOMS: atom_id res chain seq x y z
N GLN A 1 -8.16 44.30 25.69
CA GLN A 1 -6.95 45.15 25.84
C GLN A 1 -5.71 44.39 26.32
N ILE A 2 -5.77 43.51 27.33
CA ILE A 2 -4.57 42.83 27.87
C ILE A 2 -3.88 41.92 26.83
N VAL A 3 -4.64 41.15 26.04
CA VAL A 3 -4.11 40.17 25.08
C VAL A 3 -3.15 40.80 24.05
N PRO A 4 -3.48 41.88 23.31
CA PRO A 4 -2.52 42.54 22.41
C PRO A 4 -1.21 42.97 23.07
N ASN A 5 -1.22 43.31 24.37
CA ASN A 5 0.01 43.63 25.09
C ASN A 5 0.84 42.38 25.42
N LEU A 6 0.20 41.25 25.78
CA LEU A 6 0.86 39.95 25.93
C LEU A 6 1.45 39.44 24.61
N VAL A 7 0.69 39.58 23.51
CA VAL A 7 1.14 39.27 22.14
C VAL A 7 2.37 40.09 21.78
N ARG A 8 2.39 41.40 22.09
CA ARG A 8 3.56 42.26 21.88
C ARG A 8 4.76 41.86 22.74
N ILE A 9 4.55 41.48 24.00
CA ILE A 9 5.63 40.99 24.89
C ILE A 9 6.20 39.67 24.37
N LEU A 10 5.35 38.72 23.97
CA LEU A 10 5.79 37.45 23.38
C LEU A 10 6.54 37.67 22.07
N LYS A 11 6.06 38.56 21.20
CA LYS A 11 6.76 38.95 19.96
C LYS A 11 8.12 39.57 20.23
N ASN A 12 8.23 40.39 21.28
CA ASN A 12 9.51 40.90 21.73
C ASN A 12 10.44 39.80 22.24
N LEU A 13 9.95 38.77 22.96
CA LEU A 13 10.79 37.66 23.43
C LEU A 13 11.34 36.78 22.30
N ILE A 14 10.59 36.60 21.20
CA ILE A 14 11.06 35.85 20.01
C ILE A 14 12.07 36.65 19.19
N LEU A 15 11.90 37.98 19.12
CA LEU A 15 12.75 38.88 18.32
C LEU A 15 13.92 39.47 19.12
N ALA A 16 13.90 39.37 20.46
CA ALA A 16 15.00 39.74 21.31
C ALA A 16 16.12 38.70 21.19
N GLY A 17 17.25 39.13 20.62
CA GLY A 17 18.49 38.37 20.66
C GLY A 17 18.99 38.12 22.08
N TYR A 18 20.03 37.29 22.16
CA TYR A 18 20.66 36.77 23.38
C TYR A 18 20.65 37.73 24.59
N SER A 19 19.96 37.33 25.65
CA SER A 19 19.92 38.03 26.94
C SER A 19 20.70 37.23 28.00
N PRO A 20 21.86 37.71 28.49
CA PRO A 20 22.75 36.91 29.35
C PRO A 20 22.12 36.36 30.64
N GLU A 21 21.08 37.01 31.17
CA GLU A 21 20.43 36.63 32.43
C GLU A 21 19.24 35.68 32.23
N HIS A 22 18.72 35.55 31.00
CA HIS A 22 17.45 34.85 30.71
C HIS A 22 17.52 33.90 29.49
N ASP A 23 18.64 33.84 28.77
CA ASP A 23 18.85 32.85 27.72
C ASP A 23 18.97 31.43 28.31
N VAL A 24 18.29 30.47 27.69
CA VAL A 24 18.52 29.05 27.95
C VAL A 24 18.75 28.31 26.64
N SER A 25 20.02 28.09 26.29
CA SER A 25 20.46 27.37 25.08
C SER A 25 20.12 28.09 23.76
N GLY A 26 20.23 29.42 23.72
CA GLY A 26 19.94 30.24 22.53
C GLY A 26 18.49 30.72 22.42
N ILE A 27 17.73 30.64 23.52
CA ILE A 27 16.30 31.02 23.57
C ILE A 27 16.05 31.95 24.76
N SER A 28 15.57 33.16 24.48
CA SER A 28 15.28 34.23 25.45
C SER A 28 14.03 33.96 26.29
N ASP A 29 14.21 33.74 27.60
CA ASP A 29 13.19 33.46 28.64
C ASP A 29 12.10 32.44 28.24
N PRO A 30 12.45 31.15 28.10
CA PRO A 30 11.48 30.11 27.76
C PRO A 30 10.39 29.93 28.82
N PHE A 31 10.66 30.25 30.08
CA PHE A 31 9.71 30.08 31.18
C PHE A 31 8.60 31.14 31.12
N LEU A 32 8.94 32.38 30.78
CA LEU A 32 7.96 33.44 30.53
C LEU A 32 7.18 33.18 29.24
N GLN A 33 7.84 32.74 28.16
CA GLN A 33 7.15 32.36 26.92
C GLN A 33 6.07 31.29 27.18
N VAL A 34 6.41 30.17 27.84
CA VAL A 34 5.46 29.10 28.19
C VAL A 34 4.34 29.59 29.12
N LYS A 35 4.62 30.52 30.06
CA LYS A 35 3.57 31.12 30.91
C LYS A 35 2.63 32.04 30.13
N ILE A 36 3.14 32.83 29.18
CA ILE A 36 2.31 33.68 28.33
C ILE A 36 1.45 32.82 27.41
N LEU A 37 2.00 31.75 26.80
CA LEU A 37 1.23 30.80 25.98
C LEU A 37 0.10 30.14 26.79
N LYS A 38 0.37 29.67 28.01
CA LYS A 38 -0.67 29.15 28.94
C LYS A 38 -1.78 30.15 29.22
N LEU A 39 -1.43 31.42 29.43
CA LEU A 39 -2.40 32.48 29.67
C LEU A 39 -3.22 32.82 28.41
N LEU A 40 -2.56 32.92 27.26
CA LEU A 40 -3.20 33.13 25.96
C LEU A 40 -4.20 31.99 25.64
N ARG A 41 -3.81 30.73 25.87
CA ARG A 41 -4.70 29.56 25.74
C ARG A 41 -5.98 29.71 26.55
N VAL A 42 -5.88 30.06 27.83
CA VAL A 42 -7.06 30.24 28.70
C VAL A 42 -7.92 31.45 28.25
N LEU A 43 -7.31 32.51 27.73
CA LEU A 43 -8.01 33.71 27.28
C LEU A 43 -8.68 33.54 25.90
N GLY A 44 -8.19 32.65 25.03
CA GLY A 44 -8.78 32.38 23.70
C GLY A 44 -9.90 31.33 23.67
N ILE A 45 -10.24 30.70 24.80
CA ILE A 45 -11.29 29.67 24.83
C ILE A 45 -12.68 30.29 24.60
N ASN A 46 -13.22 30.06 23.40
CA ASN A 46 -14.51 30.54 22.89
C ASN A 46 -14.61 32.08 22.66
N ASP A 47 -13.50 32.81 22.56
CA ASP A 47 -13.49 34.24 22.17
C ASP A 47 -12.78 34.42 20.82
N VAL A 48 -13.52 34.79 19.78
CA VAL A 48 -13.02 34.87 18.40
C VAL A 48 -12.08 36.06 18.20
N ASP A 49 -12.45 37.25 18.70
CA ASP A 49 -11.65 38.48 18.54
C ASP A 49 -10.27 38.34 19.22
N THR A 50 -10.27 37.79 20.44
CA THR A 50 -9.05 37.49 21.20
C THR A 50 -8.19 36.43 20.51
N SER A 51 -8.81 35.44 19.86
CA SER A 51 -8.11 34.35 19.17
C SER A 51 -7.47 34.82 17.86
N GLU A 52 -8.18 35.63 17.06
CA GLU A 52 -7.61 36.25 15.86
C GLU A 52 -6.42 37.16 16.22
N ALA A 53 -6.55 37.97 17.27
CA ALA A 53 -5.47 38.85 17.76
C ALA A 53 -4.21 38.12 18.25
N MET A 54 -4.25 36.81 18.50
CA MET A 54 -3.07 35.98 18.84
C MET A 54 -2.68 34.96 17.75
N ASN A 55 -3.44 34.87 16.65
CA ASN A 55 -3.24 33.88 15.59
C ASN A 55 -1.84 34.02 14.95
N ASP A 56 -1.45 35.25 14.60
CA ASP A 56 -0.14 35.56 14.00
C ASP A 56 1.04 35.19 14.89
N ILE A 57 0.94 35.43 16.21
CA ILE A 57 2.04 35.15 17.13
C ILE A 57 2.18 33.65 17.40
N LEU A 58 1.08 32.91 17.46
CA LEU A 58 1.12 31.44 17.57
C LEU A 58 1.74 30.83 16.30
N ALA A 59 1.41 31.33 15.12
CA ALA A 59 2.05 30.94 13.87
C ALA A 59 3.57 31.28 13.84
N GLN A 60 3.93 32.47 14.31
CA GLN A 60 5.33 32.93 14.38
C GLN A 60 6.16 32.06 15.35
N VAL A 61 5.66 31.77 16.56
CA VAL A 61 6.34 30.87 17.51
C VAL A 61 6.47 29.46 16.92
N ALA A 62 5.39 28.92 16.35
CA ALA A 62 5.36 27.56 15.80
C ALA A 62 6.28 27.36 14.58
N THR A 63 6.64 28.44 13.88
CA THR A 63 7.52 28.41 12.71
C THR A 63 8.98 28.77 13.02
N ASN A 64 9.21 29.71 13.94
CA ASN A 64 10.55 30.26 14.20
C ASN A 64 11.30 29.59 15.37
N THR A 65 10.63 28.83 16.23
CA THR A 65 11.29 28.22 17.41
C THR A 65 12.14 27.02 17.02
N GLU A 66 13.38 26.97 17.51
CA GLU A 66 14.33 25.92 17.16
C GLU A 66 13.98 24.56 17.82
N THR A 67 13.79 23.52 17.00
CA THR A 67 13.45 22.16 17.46
C THR A 67 14.65 21.33 17.95
N SER A 68 15.89 21.86 17.89
CA SER A 68 17.11 21.11 18.20
C SER A 68 17.33 20.87 19.70
N LYS A 69 16.64 21.62 20.56
CA LYS A 69 16.76 21.58 22.03
C LYS A 69 15.41 21.30 22.69
N ASN A 70 15.46 20.61 23.84
CA ASN A 70 14.27 20.36 24.67
C ASN A 70 13.55 21.66 25.10
N VAL A 71 14.29 22.76 25.24
CA VAL A 71 13.74 24.10 25.55
C VAL A 71 12.78 24.58 24.46
N GLY A 72 13.23 24.60 23.20
CA GLY A 72 12.39 25.00 22.06
C GLY A 72 11.23 24.02 21.83
N ASN A 73 11.47 22.71 22.00
CA ASN A 73 10.41 21.70 21.93
C ASN A 73 9.35 21.87 23.04
N THR A 74 9.72 22.41 24.22
CA THR A 74 8.78 22.73 25.32
C THR A 74 7.92 23.96 25.00
N ILE A 75 8.51 25.01 24.43
CA ILE A 75 7.76 26.19 23.95
C ILE A 75 6.79 25.76 22.85
N LEU A 76 7.29 25.05 21.83
CA LEU A 76 6.49 24.54 20.71
C LEU A 76 5.34 23.65 21.18
N TYR A 77 5.58 22.76 22.14
CA TYR A 77 4.53 21.94 22.72
C TYR A 77 3.39 22.79 23.30
N GLU A 78 3.70 23.80 24.14
CA GLU A 78 2.66 24.67 24.71
C GLU A 78 2.01 25.60 23.66
N THR A 79 2.76 26.04 22.65
CA THR A 79 2.21 26.76 21.49
C THR A 79 1.18 25.90 20.77
N VAL A 80 1.47 24.62 20.56
CA VAL A 80 0.50 23.69 19.97
C VAL A 80 -0.70 23.46 20.87
N LEU A 81 -0.52 23.31 22.19
CA LEU A 81 -1.67 23.23 23.09
C LEU A 81 -2.58 24.47 22.97
N SER A 82 -1.96 25.64 22.82
CA SER A 82 -2.68 26.91 22.61
C SER A 82 -3.45 26.90 21.28
N ILE A 83 -2.84 26.44 20.20
CA ILE A 83 -3.47 26.31 18.88
C ILE A 83 -4.64 25.31 18.88
N MET A 84 -4.51 24.19 19.60
CA MET A 84 -5.47 23.07 19.54
C MET A 84 -6.69 23.28 20.44
N ASP A 85 -6.55 23.98 21.57
CA ASP A 85 -7.67 24.26 22.49
C ASP A 85 -8.46 25.53 22.09
N ILE A 86 -7.94 26.35 21.18
CA ILE A 86 -8.55 27.61 20.69
C ILE A 86 -9.44 27.37 19.45
N LYS A 87 -10.55 28.10 19.36
CA LYS A 87 -11.51 28.06 18.24
C LYS A 87 -11.47 29.35 17.43
N SER A 88 -11.27 29.26 16.12
CA SER A 88 -11.46 30.37 15.17
C SER A 88 -11.79 29.81 13.78
N GLU A 89 -12.59 30.55 13.00
CA GLU A 89 -13.25 30.03 11.81
C GLU A 89 -12.38 30.06 10.53
N GLY A 90 -11.52 31.08 10.38
CA GLY A 90 -10.73 31.33 9.18
C GLY A 90 -9.26 30.90 9.27
N GLY A 91 -8.43 31.75 9.88
CA GLY A 91 -6.96 31.69 9.78
C GLY A 91 -6.27 30.46 10.38
N LEU A 92 -6.94 29.71 11.26
CA LEU A 92 -6.31 28.62 12.04
C LEU A 92 -6.03 27.33 11.25
N ARG A 93 -6.57 27.11 10.04
CA ARG A 93 -6.37 25.82 9.31
C ARG A 93 -4.88 25.52 9.07
N ASN A 94 -4.16 26.50 8.52
CA ASN A 94 -2.71 26.42 8.31
C ASN A 94 -1.95 26.14 9.63
N ILE A 95 -2.44 26.71 10.72
CA ILE A 95 -1.78 26.69 12.02
C ILE A 95 -2.09 25.38 12.78
N ARG A 96 -3.30 24.79 12.63
CA ARG A 96 -3.59 23.41 13.03
C ARG A 96 -2.73 22.39 12.26
N TYR A 97 -2.50 22.61 10.96
CA TYR A 97 -1.58 21.78 10.19
C TYR A 97 -0.13 21.88 10.68
N VAL A 98 0.40 23.09 10.92
CA VAL A 98 1.72 23.30 11.52
C VAL A 98 1.80 22.66 12.91
N ALA A 99 0.75 22.78 13.72
CA ALA A 99 0.69 22.21 15.06
C ALA A 99 0.75 20.67 15.05
N LEU A 100 -0.03 20.00 14.20
CA LEU A 100 0.03 18.54 14.06
C LEU A 100 1.39 18.06 13.53
N ASN A 101 1.99 18.77 12.57
CA ASN A 101 3.34 18.50 12.07
C ASN A 101 4.41 18.68 13.17
N THR A 102 4.23 19.65 14.05
CA THR A 102 5.11 19.90 15.21
C THR A 102 4.96 18.80 16.26
N LEU A 103 3.73 18.36 16.59
CA LEU A 103 3.52 17.20 17.48
C LEU A 103 4.10 15.90 16.88
N LEU A 104 4.00 15.69 15.57
CA LEU A 104 4.58 14.53 14.89
C LEU A 104 6.11 14.48 14.98
N ARG A 105 6.77 15.64 15.11
CA ARG A 105 8.20 15.74 15.46
C ARG A 105 8.42 15.47 16.96
N THR A 106 7.68 16.17 17.83
CA THR A 106 7.87 16.10 19.30
C THR A 106 7.49 14.76 19.93
N VAL A 107 6.57 13.97 19.35
CA VAL A 107 6.14 12.67 19.90
C VAL A 107 7.27 11.64 20.03
N HIS A 108 8.33 11.79 19.22
CA HIS A 108 9.56 10.98 19.30
C HIS A 108 10.48 11.39 20.46
N VAL A 109 10.26 12.56 21.06
CA VAL A 109 11.06 13.12 22.17
C VAL A 109 10.30 13.01 23.49
N ASP A 110 9.01 13.35 23.51
CA ASP A 110 8.11 13.16 24.66
C ASP A 110 6.71 12.70 24.18
N SER A 111 6.55 11.39 24.05
CA SER A 111 5.23 10.79 23.78
C SER A 111 4.25 11.01 24.94
N ALA A 112 4.73 10.96 26.19
CA ALA A 112 3.89 10.99 27.39
C ALA A 112 3.16 12.33 27.57
N ALA A 113 3.74 13.45 27.11
CA ALA A 113 3.05 14.72 27.02
C ALA A 113 1.95 14.70 25.95
N VAL A 114 2.26 14.31 24.72
CA VAL A 114 1.31 14.34 23.59
C VAL A 114 0.12 13.39 23.81
N GLN A 115 0.32 12.25 24.50
CA GLN A 115 -0.76 11.33 24.90
C GLN A 115 -1.92 12.01 25.64
N ARG A 116 -1.67 13.10 26.39
CA ARG A 116 -2.73 13.83 27.12
C ARG A 116 -3.74 14.49 26.18
N HIS A 117 -3.31 14.89 24.98
CA HIS A 117 -4.13 15.59 23.98
C HIS A 117 -4.63 14.67 22.85
N ARG A 118 -4.51 13.34 23.03
CA ARG A 118 -4.99 12.33 22.06
C ARG A 118 -6.46 12.49 21.66
N ALA A 119 -7.32 13.03 22.56
CA ALA A 119 -8.72 13.28 22.26
C ALA A 119 -8.89 14.35 21.16
N THR A 120 -8.20 15.49 21.31
CA THR A 120 -8.21 16.58 20.32
C THR A 120 -7.56 16.16 19.00
N VAL A 121 -6.51 15.32 19.04
CA VAL A 121 -5.90 14.73 17.83
C VAL A 121 -6.88 13.81 17.08
N LEU A 122 -7.64 12.98 17.80
CA LEU A 122 -8.70 12.15 17.20
C LEU A 122 -9.88 12.98 16.69
N GLU A 123 -10.16 14.15 17.28
CA GLU A 123 -11.16 15.08 16.76
C GLU A 123 -10.72 15.70 15.43
N CYS A 124 -9.43 16.01 15.26
CA CYS A 124 -8.87 16.47 13.98
C CYS A 124 -8.93 15.44 12.84
N LEU A 125 -9.21 14.16 13.10
CA LEU A 125 -9.57 13.20 12.03
C LEU A 125 -10.90 13.53 11.33
N LYS A 126 -11.73 14.39 11.94
CA LYS A 126 -13.03 14.85 11.44
C LYS A 126 -12.99 16.28 10.87
N ASP A 127 -11.81 16.89 10.80
CA ASP A 127 -11.63 18.22 10.19
C ASP A 127 -11.97 18.16 8.68
N PRO A 128 -12.69 19.13 8.10
CA PRO A 128 -12.95 19.15 6.66
C PRO A 128 -11.68 19.20 5.79
N ASP A 129 -10.54 19.66 6.32
CA ASP A 129 -9.29 19.77 5.56
C ASP A 129 -8.56 18.41 5.44
N VAL A 130 -8.38 17.95 4.21
CA VAL A 130 -7.61 16.74 3.84
C VAL A 130 -6.19 16.75 4.44
N SER A 131 -5.53 17.89 4.46
CA SER A 131 -4.14 18.05 4.93
C SER A 131 -4.07 17.89 6.46
N ILE A 132 -5.05 18.43 7.18
CA ILE A 132 -5.19 18.29 8.63
C ILE A 132 -5.50 16.83 8.98
N ARG A 133 -6.48 16.21 8.30
CA ARG A 133 -6.81 14.78 8.50
C ARG A 133 -5.60 13.87 8.25
N ARG A 134 -4.80 14.14 7.22
CA ARG A 134 -3.57 13.38 6.89
C ARG A 134 -2.54 13.43 8.04
N ARG A 135 -2.25 14.61 8.60
CA ARG A 135 -1.34 14.75 9.74
C ARG A 135 -1.92 14.22 11.05
N ALA A 136 -3.23 14.39 11.28
CA ALA A 136 -3.91 13.83 12.44
C ALA A 136 -3.89 12.29 12.41
N MET A 137 -4.01 11.67 11.22
CA MET A 137 -3.87 10.23 11.01
C MET A 137 -2.45 9.74 11.32
N GLU A 138 -1.43 10.35 10.71
CA GLU A 138 -0.01 10.04 10.97
C GLU A 138 0.34 10.13 12.47
N LEU A 139 -0.09 11.21 13.13
CA LEU A 139 0.10 11.42 14.56
C LEU A 139 -0.69 10.42 15.42
N SER A 140 -1.90 10.05 15.02
CA SER A 140 -2.72 9.05 15.73
C SER A 140 -2.03 7.69 15.75
N PHE A 141 -1.36 7.27 14.66
CA PHE A 141 -0.55 6.05 14.63
C PHE A 141 0.72 6.17 15.49
N ALA A 142 1.42 7.31 15.46
CA ALA A 142 2.59 7.57 16.31
C ALA A 142 2.24 7.60 17.82
N LEU A 143 0.97 7.79 18.16
CA LEU A 143 0.46 7.75 19.54
C LEU A 143 -0.04 6.36 19.98
N ILE A 144 0.03 5.31 19.16
CA ILE A 144 -0.38 3.96 19.58
C ILE A 144 0.67 3.33 20.51
N ASN A 145 0.20 2.76 21.62
CA ASN A 145 0.99 1.97 22.55
C ASN A 145 0.17 0.77 23.07
N SER A 146 0.84 -0.20 23.71
CA SER A 146 0.22 -1.45 24.18
C SER A 146 -0.93 -1.30 25.17
N GLN A 147 -1.09 -0.13 25.82
CA GLN A 147 -2.20 0.16 26.73
C GLN A 147 -3.41 0.79 26.01
N ASN A 148 -3.17 1.67 25.02
CA ASN A 148 -4.23 2.42 24.35
C ASN A 148 -4.71 1.79 23.02
N VAL A 149 -3.96 0.83 22.47
CA VAL A 149 -4.17 0.21 21.14
C VAL A 149 -5.62 -0.24 20.90
N ARG A 150 -6.26 -0.91 21.87
CA ARG A 150 -7.65 -1.39 21.72
C ARG A 150 -8.65 -0.26 21.51
N THR A 151 -8.43 0.92 22.10
CA THR A 151 -9.28 2.10 21.91
C THR A 151 -8.88 2.86 20.65
N MET A 152 -7.59 3.09 20.43
CA MET A 152 -7.08 3.83 19.26
C MET A 152 -7.49 3.15 17.95
N THR A 153 -7.26 1.84 17.83
CA THR A 153 -7.61 1.10 16.62
C THR A 153 -9.12 1.05 16.37
N LYS A 154 -9.97 1.09 17.41
CA LYS A 154 -11.42 1.17 17.23
C LYS A 154 -11.84 2.48 16.55
N GLU A 155 -11.29 3.62 17.00
CA GLU A 155 -11.59 4.92 16.36
C GLU A 155 -10.96 5.04 14.97
N LEU A 156 -9.78 4.45 14.74
CA LEU A 156 -9.14 4.43 13.43
C LEU A 156 -9.87 3.54 12.41
N VAL A 157 -10.51 2.45 12.82
CA VAL A 157 -11.40 1.65 11.95
C VAL A 157 -12.72 2.40 11.67
N ASN A 158 -13.32 3.04 12.68
CA ASN A 158 -14.50 3.92 12.53
C ASN A 158 -14.23 5.11 11.57
N PHE A 159 -12.99 5.62 11.54
CA PHE A 159 -12.51 6.56 10.54
C PHE A 159 -12.33 5.89 9.17
N LEU A 160 -11.66 4.74 9.09
CA LEU A 160 -11.40 3.99 7.85
C LEU A 160 -12.67 3.65 7.06
N GLU A 161 -13.77 3.32 7.74
CA GLU A 161 -15.08 3.09 7.11
C GLU A 161 -15.54 4.32 6.30
N LYS A 162 -15.39 5.53 6.86
CA LYS A 162 -15.96 6.80 6.38
C LYS A 162 -14.97 7.68 5.61
N ALA A 163 -13.69 7.37 5.65
CA ALA A 163 -12.64 8.18 5.03
C ALA A 163 -12.60 8.02 3.50
N ASP A 164 -12.12 9.08 2.83
CA ASP A 164 -11.96 9.11 1.37
C ASP A 164 -10.96 8.05 0.87
N PRO A 165 -11.07 7.59 -0.38
CA PRO A 165 -10.17 6.59 -0.99
C PRO A 165 -8.67 6.83 -0.76
N GLU A 166 -8.21 8.09 -0.79
CA GLU A 166 -6.81 8.46 -0.58
C GLU A 166 -6.26 8.17 0.83
N PHE A 167 -7.15 7.94 1.80
CA PHE A 167 -6.81 7.56 3.17
C PHE A 167 -6.93 6.05 3.39
N LYS A 168 -7.80 5.34 2.66
CA LYS A 168 -8.09 3.93 2.97
C LYS A 168 -6.87 3.01 2.83
N ALA A 169 -6.04 3.21 1.81
CA ALA A 169 -4.81 2.44 1.62
C ALA A 169 -3.72 2.72 2.69
N PRO A 170 -3.28 3.98 2.96
CA PRO A 170 -2.31 4.23 4.01
C PRO A 170 -2.85 3.91 5.42
N CYS A 171 -4.12 4.21 5.71
CA CYS A 171 -4.72 3.94 7.02
C CYS A 171 -4.80 2.44 7.31
N SER A 172 -5.30 1.61 6.38
CA SER A 172 -5.35 0.15 6.56
C SER A 172 -3.95 -0.45 6.76
N SER A 173 -2.97 -0.05 5.93
CA SER A 173 -1.56 -0.46 6.08
C SER A 173 -1.00 -0.11 7.46
N SER A 174 -1.24 1.12 7.94
CA SER A 174 -0.78 1.57 9.25
C SER A 174 -1.51 0.88 10.42
N ILE A 175 -2.80 0.54 10.28
CA ILE A 175 -3.51 -0.28 11.29
C ILE A 175 -2.89 -1.68 11.36
N VAL A 176 -2.58 -2.33 10.23
CA VAL A 176 -1.95 -3.66 10.21
C VAL A 176 -0.63 -3.63 10.97
N LEU A 177 0.26 -2.68 10.65
CA LEU A 177 1.57 -2.53 11.31
C LEU A 177 1.46 -2.20 12.81
N ALA A 178 0.51 -1.35 13.22
CA ALA A 178 0.31 -1.04 14.63
C ALA A 178 -0.32 -2.21 15.41
N THR A 179 -1.20 -2.98 14.76
CA THR A 179 -1.81 -4.19 15.33
C THR A 179 -0.76 -5.30 15.46
N GLU A 180 0.15 -5.43 14.50
CA GLU A 180 1.30 -6.33 14.57
C GLU A 180 2.21 -6.03 15.76
N ARG A 181 2.62 -4.76 15.93
CA ARG A 181 3.55 -4.35 16.99
C ARG A 181 2.94 -4.38 18.40
N TYR A 182 1.63 -4.12 18.54
CA TYR A 182 1.01 -3.84 19.84
C TYR A 182 -0.19 -4.75 20.19
N ALA A 183 -0.51 -5.80 19.44
CA ALA A 183 -1.65 -6.67 19.75
C ALA A 183 -1.53 -7.35 21.14
N PRO A 184 -2.53 -7.21 22.03
CA PRO A 184 -2.53 -7.88 23.34
C PRO A 184 -2.86 -9.39 23.26
N THR A 185 -3.55 -9.85 22.20
CA THR A 185 -3.83 -11.28 21.96
C THR A 185 -3.90 -11.58 20.46
N ARG A 186 -3.58 -12.84 20.07
CA ARG A 186 -3.71 -13.29 18.67
C ARG A 186 -5.16 -13.20 18.16
N ARG A 187 -6.16 -13.57 18.98
CA ARG A 187 -7.59 -13.39 18.66
C ARG A 187 -7.92 -11.94 18.33
N TRP A 188 -7.48 -10.99 19.17
CA TRP A 188 -7.74 -9.57 18.91
C TRP A 188 -7.01 -9.05 17.65
N ARG A 189 -5.81 -9.56 17.33
CA ARG A 189 -5.12 -9.26 16.06
C ARG A 189 -5.97 -9.74 14.87
N LEU A 190 -6.45 -10.98 14.91
CA LEU A 190 -7.34 -11.55 13.89
C LEU A 190 -8.67 -10.77 13.76
N ASP A 191 -9.37 -10.52 14.87
CA ASP A 191 -10.61 -9.73 14.91
C ASP A 191 -10.45 -8.33 14.30
N THR A 192 -9.25 -7.76 14.42
CA THR A 192 -8.91 -6.43 13.91
C THR A 192 -8.60 -6.47 12.41
N LEU A 193 -7.80 -7.45 11.95
CA LEU A 193 -7.50 -7.64 10.54
C LEU A 193 -8.77 -7.91 9.71
N LEU A 194 -9.67 -8.74 10.21
CA LEU A 194 -10.97 -9.00 9.56
C LEU A 194 -11.80 -7.72 9.40
N LYS A 195 -11.81 -6.84 10.41
CA LYS A 195 -12.52 -5.54 10.34
C LYS A 195 -11.86 -4.56 9.38
N VAL A 196 -10.52 -4.56 9.28
CA VAL A 196 -9.80 -3.75 8.29
C VAL A 196 -10.09 -4.22 6.87
N LEU A 197 -10.10 -5.54 6.61
CA LEU A 197 -10.46 -6.12 5.31
C LEU A 197 -11.89 -5.75 4.89
N VAL A 198 -12.83 -5.73 5.84
CA VAL A 198 -14.22 -5.27 5.62
C VAL A 198 -14.31 -3.75 5.36
N ALA A 199 -13.64 -2.92 6.16
CA ALA A 199 -13.77 -1.45 6.10
C ALA A 199 -13.00 -0.78 4.95
N ALA A 200 -11.90 -1.39 4.50
CA ALA A 200 -11.07 -0.90 3.39
C ALA A 200 -11.32 -1.61 2.05
N GLY A 201 -11.79 -2.86 2.05
CA GLY A 201 -12.10 -3.61 0.82
C GLY A 201 -10.93 -3.61 -0.18
N ASN A 202 -11.19 -3.22 -1.43
CA ASN A 202 -10.20 -3.12 -2.51
C ASN A 202 -9.01 -2.17 -2.24
N TYR A 203 -9.05 -1.33 -1.20
CA TYR A 203 -7.92 -0.42 -0.87
C TYR A 203 -6.86 -1.07 0.04
N VAL A 204 -7.06 -2.31 0.49
CA VAL A 204 -6.04 -3.09 1.21
C VAL A 204 -4.99 -3.61 0.23
N ARG A 205 -3.72 -3.56 0.62
CA ARG A 205 -2.59 -4.11 -0.15
C ARG A 205 -2.52 -5.63 -0.08
N ASP A 206 -2.01 -6.26 -1.13
CA ASP A 206 -1.90 -7.72 -1.25
C ASP A 206 -0.95 -8.37 -0.22
N ASP A 207 0.00 -7.62 0.34
CA ASP A 207 0.87 -8.11 1.42
C ASP A 207 0.11 -8.42 2.74
N VAL A 208 -0.96 -7.67 3.01
CA VAL A 208 -1.87 -7.93 4.15
C VAL A 208 -2.61 -9.25 3.98
N ILE A 209 -2.88 -9.70 2.74
CA ILE A 209 -3.54 -10.98 2.46
C ILE A 209 -2.62 -12.12 2.94
N SER A 210 -1.36 -12.12 2.49
CA SER A 210 -0.35 -13.11 2.88
C SER A 210 -0.08 -13.11 4.38
N SER A 211 0.09 -11.94 5.00
CA SER A 211 0.29 -11.81 6.46
C SER A 211 -0.91 -12.32 7.26
N THR A 212 -2.14 -12.09 6.79
CA THR A 212 -3.35 -12.59 7.45
C THR A 212 -3.46 -14.11 7.32
N ILE A 213 -3.17 -14.67 6.15
CA ILE A 213 -3.13 -16.12 5.89
C ILE A 213 -2.09 -16.81 6.79
N GLN A 214 -0.89 -16.26 6.89
CA GLN A 214 0.17 -16.77 7.78
C GLN A 214 -0.29 -16.79 9.25
N LEU A 215 -0.82 -15.67 9.78
CA LEU A 215 -1.26 -15.58 11.17
C LEU A 215 -2.38 -16.58 11.52
N ILE A 216 -3.25 -16.90 10.55
CA ILE A 216 -4.30 -17.91 10.70
C ILE A 216 -3.69 -19.32 10.77
N THR A 217 -2.71 -19.63 9.91
CA THR A 217 -1.96 -20.88 9.92
C THR A 217 -1.23 -21.10 11.26
N GLU A 218 -0.59 -20.06 11.79
CA GLU A 218 0.09 -20.04 13.11
C GLU A 218 -0.85 -20.19 14.32
N SER A 219 -2.17 -20.10 14.13
CA SER A 219 -3.17 -19.98 15.22
C SER A 219 -4.23 -21.08 15.17
N PRO A 220 -3.87 -22.37 15.28
CA PRO A 220 -4.79 -23.51 15.09
C PRO A 220 -6.05 -23.46 15.96
N THR A 221 -5.94 -23.00 17.20
CA THR A 221 -7.06 -22.86 18.15
C THR A 221 -8.13 -21.83 17.74
N HIS A 222 -7.88 -21.03 16.69
CA HIS A 222 -8.78 -19.96 16.24
C HIS A 222 -9.27 -20.15 14.78
N GLN A 223 -8.80 -21.17 14.06
CA GLN A 223 -9.05 -21.35 12.63
C GLN A 223 -10.56 -21.49 12.30
N GLY A 224 -11.29 -22.34 13.02
CA GLY A 224 -12.74 -22.50 12.82
C GLY A 224 -13.56 -21.23 13.09
N TYR A 225 -13.20 -20.46 14.14
CA TYR A 225 -13.83 -19.18 14.44
C TYR A 225 -13.59 -18.13 13.33
N VAL A 226 -12.36 -18.04 12.83
CA VAL A 226 -12.01 -17.12 11.74
C VAL A 226 -12.66 -17.54 10.43
N ALA A 227 -12.72 -18.84 10.11
CA ALA A 227 -13.42 -19.35 8.93
C ALA A 227 -14.92 -19.03 8.97
N LEU A 228 -15.58 -19.22 10.12
CA LEU A 228 -16.99 -18.88 10.30
C LEU A 228 -17.25 -17.37 10.18
N GLN A 229 -16.37 -16.52 10.75
CA GLN A 229 -16.50 -15.07 10.65
C GLN A 229 -16.23 -14.54 9.23
N LEU A 230 -15.31 -15.15 8.49
CA LEU A 230 -15.08 -14.88 7.07
C LEU A 230 -16.27 -15.31 6.21
N TYR A 231 -16.83 -16.51 6.45
CA TYR A 231 -18.04 -16.98 5.77
C TYR A 231 -19.21 -15.99 5.93
N ARG A 232 -19.47 -15.50 7.16
CA ARG A 232 -20.49 -14.45 7.41
C ARG A 232 -20.26 -13.21 6.56
N ALA A 233 -19.03 -12.69 6.56
CA ALA A 233 -18.66 -11.49 5.81
C ALA A 233 -18.80 -11.66 4.29
N LEU A 234 -18.59 -12.88 3.76
CA LEU A 234 -18.82 -13.23 2.34
C LEU A 234 -20.30 -13.51 2.01
N LYS A 235 -21.13 -13.89 3.00
CA LYS A 235 -22.57 -14.09 2.81
C LYS A 235 -23.29 -12.74 2.64
N GLU A 236 -22.85 -11.72 3.38
CA GLU A 236 -23.41 -10.36 3.38
C GLU A 236 -23.03 -9.51 2.15
N ASP A 237 -21.74 -9.31 1.86
CA ASP A 237 -21.29 -8.43 0.77
C ASP A 237 -20.00 -8.88 0.10
N LEU A 238 -20.04 -8.99 -1.24
CA LEU A 238 -18.94 -9.37 -2.11
C LEU A 238 -18.48 -8.21 -3.03
N GLN A 239 -19.15 -7.07 -3.01
CA GLN A 239 -18.85 -5.96 -3.92
C GLN A 239 -17.63 -5.17 -3.41
N ASN A 240 -16.64 -4.96 -4.28
CA ASN A 240 -15.46 -4.12 -4.00
C ASN A 240 -14.60 -4.52 -2.77
N ARG A 241 -14.56 -5.82 -2.43
CA ARG A 241 -13.75 -6.38 -1.32
C ARG A 241 -12.87 -7.56 -1.75
N GLN A 242 -12.13 -7.45 -2.87
CA GLN A 242 -11.30 -8.56 -3.40
C GLN A 242 -10.34 -9.19 -2.36
N PRO A 243 -9.63 -8.43 -1.50
CA PRO A 243 -8.74 -9.01 -0.48
C PRO A 243 -9.49 -9.86 0.56
N LEU A 244 -10.68 -9.43 0.98
CA LEU A 244 -11.54 -10.19 1.89
C LEU A 244 -12.01 -11.50 1.25
N ILE A 245 -12.38 -11.47 -0.03
CA ILE A 245 -12.75 -12.68 -0.78
C ILE A 245 -11.58 -13.64 -0.83
N GLN A 246 -10.37 -13.20 -1.20
CA GLN A 246 -9.20 -14.07 -1.29
C GLN A 246 -8.84 -14.74 0.05
N VAL A 247 -8.80 -13.99 1.16
CA VAL A 247 -8.57 -14.56 2.51
C VAL A 247 -9.69 -15.53 2.90
N GLY A 248 -10.96 -15.14 2.73
CA GLY A 248 -12.12 -15.95 3.11
C GLY A 248 -12.23 -17.25 2.33
N VAL A 249 -12.03 -17.18 1.01
CA VAL A 249 -12.02 -18.32 0.10
C VAL A 249 -10.87 -19.29 0.41
N TRP A 250 -9.66 -18.78 0.68
CA TRP A 250 -8.55 -19.63 1.13
C TRP A 250 -8.86 -20.31 2.46
N CYS A 251 -9.37 -19.58 3.46
CA CYS A 251 -9.70 -20.14 4.78
C CYS A 251 -10.81 -21.21 4.71
N MET A 252 -11.86 -21.00 3.91
CA MET A 252 -12.89 -22.01 3.68
C MET A 252 -12.33 -23.26 2.97
N GLY A 253 -11.30 -23.12 2.13
CA GLY A 253 -10.64 -24.24 1.47
C GLY A 253 -9.81 -25.12 2.40
N GLU A 254 -9.04 -24.52 3.31
CA GLU A 254 -8.19 -25.26 4.26
C GLU A 254 -8.96 -25.81 5.46
N TYR A 255 -9.95 -25.05 5.95
CA TYR A 255 -10.65 -25.28 7.21
C TYR A 255 -12.15 -25.54 7.03
N GLY A 256 -12.58 -25.97 5.85
CA GLY A 256 -13.98 -26.33 5.56
C GLY A 256 -14.50 -27.49 6.41
N ASP A 257 -13.60 -28.38 6.86
CA ASP A 257 -13.87 -29.40 7.88
C ASP A 257 -14.23 -28.76 9.24
N LEU A 258 -13.41 -27.81 9.70
CA LEU A 258 -13.64 -27.07 10.93
C LEU A 258 -14.83 -26.11 10.86
N LEU A 259 -15.20 -25.65 9.66
CA LEU A 259 -16.35 -24.77 9.43
C LEU A 259 -17.67 -25.49 9.72
N THR A 260 -17.84 -26.71 9.19
CA THR A 260 -19.06 -27.52 9.39
C THR A 260 -19.11 -28.12 10.81
N SER A 261 -17.96 -28.32 11.47
CA SER A 261 -17.90 -28.77 12.87
C SER A 261 -17.79 -27.63 13.91
N ALA A 262 -17.88 -26.36 13.51
CA ALA A 262 -17.72 -25.23 14.42
C ALA A 262 -18.93 -25.06 15.35
N GLN A 263 -18.80 -25.52 16.59
CA GLN A 263 -19.66 -25.05 17.69
C GLN A 263 -19.03 -23.80 18.32
N THR A 264 -19.83 -22.74 18.47
CA THR A 264 -19.45 -21.47 19.12
C THR A 264 -20.54 -21.02 20.08
N ASP A 265 -20.19 -20.28 21.14
CA ASP A 265 -21.12 -19.82 22.18
C ASP A 265 -22.19 -18.79 21.71
N ASP A 266 -22.05 -18.21 20.50
CA ASP A 266 -23.09 -17.39 19.87
C ASP A 266 -24.13 -18.28 19.16
N ASP A 267 -25.41 -17.89 19.18
CA ASP A 267 -26.58 -18.52 18.52
C ASP A 267 -26.49 -18.56 16.97
N LEU A 268 -25.45 -19.19 16.41
CA LEU A 268 -25.28 -19.38 14.97
C LEU A 268 -25.02 -20.84 14.62
N GLN A 269 -25.92 -21.39 13.80
CA GLN A 269 -25.75 -22.69 13.18
C GLN A 269 -24.52 -22.67 12.25
N PRO A 270 -23.69 -23.73 12.22
CA PRO A 270 -22.66 -23.87 11.21
C PRO A 270 -23.32 -23.99 9.82
N PRO A 271 -22.73 -23.40 8.76
CA PRO A 271 -23.30 -23.47 7.42
C PRO A 271 -23.24 -24.90 6.86
N THR A 272 -24.24 -25.27 6.06
CA THR A 272 -24.24 -26.54 5.33
C THR A 272 -23.22 -26.52 4.18
N GLU A 273 -22.78 -27.70 3.73
CA GLU A 273 -21.89 -27.82 2.56
C GLU A 273 -22.48 -27.09 1.32
N GLU A 274 -23.81 -27.12 1.17
CA GLU A 274 -24.57 -26.46 0.10
C GLU A 274 -24.52 -24.92 0.20
N GLU A 275 -24.76 -24.32 1.37
CA GLU A 275 -24.68 -22.85 1.54
C GLU A 275 -23.27 -22.30 1.26
N VAL A 276 -22.23 -23.10 1.55
CA VAL A 276 -20.84 -22.75 1.19
C VAL A 276 -20.67 -22.76 -0.33
N ILE A 277 -21.17 -23.80 -1.01
CA ILE A 277 -21.12 -23.92 -2.47
C ILE A 277 -21.87 -22.77 -3.18
N GLU A 278 -23.00 -22.30 -2.65
CA GLU A 278 -23.70 -21.12 -3.19
C GLU A 278 -22.83 -19.85 -3.18
N VAL A 279 -22.11 -19.60 -2.08
CA VAL A 279 -21.17 -18.46 -1.98
C VAL A 279 -20.05 -18.60 -3.01
N TYR A 280 -19.53 -19.81 -3.22
CA TYR A 280 -18.53 -20.09 -4.25
C TYR A 280 -19.04 -19.85 -5.67
N GLN A 281 -20.27 -20.27 -5.99
CA GLN A 281 -20.89 -19.96 -7.28
C GLN A 281 -21.01 -18.44 -7.46
N ARG A 282 -21.50 -17.72 -6.44
CA ARG A 282 -21.61 -16.25 -6.44
C ARG A 282 -20.26 -15.56 -6.69
N VAL A 283 -19.17 -16.08 -6.12
CA VAL A 283 -17.79 -15.59 -6.36
C VAL A 283 -17.33 -15.84 -7.80
N LEU A 284 -17.56 -17.04 -8.35
CA LEU A 284 -17.08 -17.40 -9.69
C LEU A 284 -17.86 -16.71 -10.82
N TRP A 285 -19.19 -16.64 -10.71
CA TRP A 285 -20.07 -16.05 -11.72
C TRP A 285 -20.06 -14.51 -11.71
N SER A 286 -19.60 -13.85 -10.63
CA SER A 286 -19.47 -12.39 -10.60
C SER A 286 -18.45 -11.89 -11.64
N PRO A 287 -18.81 -10.93 -12.52
CA PRO A 287 -17.87 -10.33 -13.47
C PRO A 287 -16.92 -9.31 -12.83
N GLN A 288 -17.22 -8.82 -11.62
CA GLN A 288 -16.40 -7.82 -10.91
C GLN A 288 -15.18 -8.43 -10.18
N ASN A 289 -15.10 -9.76 -10.11
CA ASN A 289 -14.02 -10.46 -9.39
C ASN A 289 -12.79 -10.66 -10.29
N THR A 290 -11.60 -10.36 -9.76
CA THR A 290 -10.34 -10.48 -10.51
C THR A 290 -10.02 -11.93 -10.84
N VAL A 291 -9.19 -12.13 -11.88
CA VAL A 291 -8.72 -13.48 -12.28
C VAL A 291 -8.04 -14.20 -11.11
N THR A 292 -7.22 -13.49 -10.32
CA THR A 292 -6.58 -14.00 -9.11
C THR A 292 -7.61 -14.49 -8.08
N THR A 293 -8.65 -13.71 -7.79
CA THR A 293 -9.73 -14.11 -6.87
C THR A 293 -10.45 -15.38 -7.37
N LYS A 294 -10.64 -15.53 -8.69
CA LYS A 294 -11.23 -16.74 -9.28
C LYS A 294 -10.28 -17.95 -9.24
N GLN A 295 -8.97 -17.74 -9.40
CA GLN A 295 -7.96 -18.79 -9.21
C GLN A 295 -7.94 -19.31 -7.77
N TYR A 296 -7.97 -18.42 -6.78
CA TYR A 296 -8.15 -18.79 -5.37
C TYR A 296 -9.42 -19.62 -5.16
N ALA A 297 -10.55 -19.20 -5.75
CA ALA A 297 -11.83 -19.91 -5.62
C ALA A 297 -11.84 -21.31 -6.26
N LEU A 298 -11.20 -21.48 -7.42
CA LEU A 298 -11.07 -22.81 -8.05
C LEU A 298 -10.12 -23.72 -7.26
N MET A 299 -9.01 -23.18 -6.75
CA MET A 299 -8.07 -23.94 -5.90
C MET A 299 -8.72 -24.38 -4.59
N SER A 300 -9.48 -23.53 -3.91
CA SER A 300 -10.14 -23.90 -2.65
C SER A 300 -11.37 -24.78 -2.86
N LEU A 301 -12.08 -24.70 -3.99
CA LEU A 301 -13.09 -25.70 -4.38
C LEU A 301 -12.47 -27.09 -4.59
N MET A 302 -11.28 -27.16 -5.21
CA MET A 302 -10.54 -28.42 -5.32
C MET A 302 -10.20 -28.99 -3.93
N LYS A 303 -9.76 -28.14 -2.99
CA LYS A 303 -9.52 -28.52 -1.59
C LYS A 303 -10.82 -28.98 -0.89
N LEU A 304 -11.93 -28.26 -1.05
CA LEU A 304 -13.23 -28.64 -0.50
C LEU A 304 -13.72 -30.00 -1.00
N SER A 305 -13.45 -30.38 -2.25
CA SER A 305 -13.75 -31.74 -2.75
C SER A 305 -13.01 -32.86 -1.98
N THR A 306 -11.89 -32.51 -1.32
CA THR A 306 -11.11 -33.42 -0.46
C THR A 306 -11.37 -33.24 1.04
N ARG A 307 -12.23 -32.29 1.44
CA ARG A 307 -12.67 -32.06 2.84
C ARG A 307 -14.13 -32.46 3.07
N PHE A 308 -15.05 -32.02 2.23
CA PHE A 308 -16.44 -32.51 2.23
C PHE A 308 -16.46 -34.01 1.93
N THR A 309 -17.29 -34.75 2.66
CA THR A 309 -17.23 -36.23 2.70
C THR A 309 -18.35 -36.88 1.88
N ASN A 310 -19.42 -36.14 1.58
CA ASN A 310 -20.64 -36.68 0.97
C ASN A 310 -20.56 -36.95 -0.55
N THR A 311 -19.51 -36.51 -1.26
CA THR A 311 -19.57 -36.35 -2.74
C THR A 311 -18.69 -37.25 -3.61
N ILE A 312 -17.51 -37.74 -3.16
CA ILE A 312 -16.60 -38.53 -4.04
C ILE A 312 -15.86 -39.67 -3.30
N SER A 313 -16.06 -40.90 -3.76
CA SER A 313 -15.58 -42.16 -3.15
C SER A 313 -14.08 -42.48 -3.26
N HIS A 314 -13.23 -41.55 -3.74
CA HIS A 314 -11.81 -41.84 -4.06
C HIS A 314 -10.82 -41.41 -2.97
N ASN A 315 -10.90 -42.08 -1.81
CA ASN A 315 -10.13 -41.70 -0.62
C ASN A 315 -8.60 -41.84 -0.75
N HIS A 316 -8.09 -42.75 -1.58
CA HIS A 316 -6.65 -43.05 -1.64
C HIS A 316 -5.79 -41.89 -2.25
N LEU A 317 -6.38 -41.06 -3.12
CA LEU A 317 -5.71 -39.89 -3.70
C LEU A 317 -5.79 -38.64 -2.79
N ARG A 318 -6.65 -38.62 -1.77
CA ARG A 318 -6.86 -37.45 -0.89
C ARG A 318 -5.65 -37.16 0.01
N ALA A 319 -4.86 -38.17 0.37
CA ALA A 319 -3.79 -38.03 1.36
C ALA A 319 -2.50 -37.39 0.83
N GLY A 320 -2.08 -37.72 -0.40
CA GLY A 320 -0.75 -37.34 -0.92
C GLY A 320 -0.70 -36.12 -1.84
N LEU A 321 -1.85 -35.56 -2.25
CA LEU A 321 -1.91 -34.45 -3.21
C LEU A 321 -2.21 -33.08 -2.57
N LEU A 322 -2.82 -33.06 -1.38
CA LEU A 322 -3.26 -31.85 -0.68
C LEU A 322 -3.09 -32.01 0.86
N GLU A 323 -1.88 -32.36 1.27
CA GLU A 323 -1.45 -32.23 2.66
C GLU A 323 -1.52 -30.75 3.11
N ARG A 324 -1.74 -30.49 4.41
CA ARG A 324 -1.82 -29.10 4.90
C ARG A 324 -0.49 -28.39 4.68
N MET A 325 -0.56 -27.14 4.24
CA MET A 325 0.63 -26.33 3.97
C MET A 325 1.51 -26.25 5.23
N PRO A 326 2.81 -26.61 5.16
CA PRO A 326 3.74 -26.40 6.25
C PRO A 326 3.81 -24.91 6.66
N PRO A 327 4.17 -24.59 7.91
CA PRO A 327 4.46 -23.20 8.27
C PRO A 327 5.55 -22.65 7.34
N LEU A 328 5.37 -21.41 6.89
CA LEU A 328 6.36 -20.72 6.06
C LEU A 328 7.61 -20.46 6.90
N ASP A 329 8.76 -20.83 6.38
CA ASP A 329 10.04 -20.77 7.11
C ASP A 329 10.54 -19.32 7.22
N ASP A 330 11.03 -18.96 8.41
CA ASP A 330 11.22 -17.55 8.77
C ASP A 330 12.58 -17.03 8.27
N GLY A 331 12.54 -16.09 7.32
CA GLY A 331 13.72 -15.58 6.62
C GLY A 331 14.61 -14.65 7.47
N GLY A 332 15.11 -15.11 8.62
CA GLY A 332 15.76 -14.25 9.62
C GLY A 332 16.86 -14.90 10.46
N THR A 333 18.11 -14.71 10.06
CA THR A 333 19.32 -14.63 10.91
C THR A 333 19.46 -15.62 12.08
N GLY A 334 20.27 -16.66 11.88
CA GLY A 334 20.59 -17.63 12.94
C GLY A 334 21.42 -17.03 14.09
N GLY A 335 20.78 -16.81 15.24
CA GLY A 335 21.43 -16.58 16.53
C GLY A 335 21.31 -17.82 17.41
N LYS A 336 22.42 -18.55 17.61
CA LYS A 336 22.49 -19.65 18.60
C LYS A 336 22.89 -19.08 19.96
N ASP A 337 22.23 -19.54 21.02
CA ASP A 337 22.88 -19.75 22.32
C ASP A 337 22.31 -21.03 22.99
N PRO A 338 23.14 -21.87 23.65
CA PRO A 338 22.70 -23.17 24.14
C PRO A 338 22.47 -23.21 25.66
N ASN A 339 21.37 -23.86 26.11
CA ASN A 339 21.36 -24.68 27.35
C ASN A 339 19.98 -25.30 27.65
N GLN A 340 19.84 -26.62 27.47
CA GLN A 340 19.40 -27.58 28.51
C GLN A 340 19.52 -29.02 27.98
N LEU A 341 19.70 -29.99 28.90
CA LEU A 341 19.96 -31.41 28.62
C LEU A 341 19.06 -32.33 29.46
N ASN A 342 18.75 -33.51 28.90
CA ASN A 342 18.10 -34.70 29.50
C ASN A 342 16.65 -34.50 30.02
N GLY A 343 15.71 -35.42 29.83
CA GLY A 343 15.68 -36.72 29.13
C GLY A 343 14.23 -37.25 29.08
N GLU A 344 13.86 -38.53 29.06
CA GLU A 344 14.56 -39.84 29.02
C GLU A 344 13.64 -40.84 28.24
N ALA A 345 14.16 -41.85 27.53
CA ALA A 345 14.04 -43.31 27.78
C ALA A 345 12.64 -43.86 28.16
N ASP A 346 12.05 -44.92 27.57
CA ASP A 346 12.36 -45.84 26.43
C ASP A 346 10.97 -46.27 25.81
N GLU A 347 10.70 -47.29 24.96
CA GLU A 347 11.36 -48.52 24.47
C GLU A 347 10.74 -48.95 23.10
N GLU A 348 11.46 -49.72 22.27
CA GLU A 348 10.93 -50.46 21.09
C GLU A 348 11.49 -51.90 21.03
N PRO A 349 10.75 -52.86 20.44
CA PRO A 349 11.31 -54.07 19.83
C PRO A 349 11.15 -54.07 18.28
N VAL A 350 12.20 -54.19 17.43
CA VAL A 350 13.23 -55.25 17.29
C VAL A 350 12.62 -56.59 16.81
N MET A 351 13.06 -57.27 15.74
CA MET A 351 14.04 -57.05 14.65
C MET A 351 13.83 -58.11 13.54
N THR A 352 14.36 -57.89 12.33
CA THR A 352 15.02 -58.95 11.53
C THR A 352 16.17 -58.36 10.69
N ASN A 353 17.28 -59.10 10.59
CA ASN A 353 18.52 -58.65 9.96
C ASN A 353 18.73 -59.26 8.56
N ASN A 354 19.47 -58.56 7.69
CA ASN A 354 20.52 -59.21 6.90
C ASN A 354 21.60 -58.22 6.46
N THR A 355 22.73 -58.74 5.96
CA THR A 355 24.05 -58.08 6.06
C THR A 355 24.71 -57.86 4.70
N ASN A 356 25.36 -56.70 4.50
CA ASN A 356 26.74 -56.52 3.98
C ASN A 356 26.96 -55.11 3.39
N ASN A 357 27.97 -54.39 3.90
CA ASN A 357 28.38 -53.08 3.36
C ASN A 357 29.48 -53.25 2.29
N GLN A 358 29.09 -53.62 1.07
CA GLN A 358 30.00 -53.64 -0.09
C GLN A 358 29.52 -52.77 -1.26
N ASP A 359 28.21 -52.74 -1.56
CA ASP A 359 27.69 -52.18 -2.82
C ASP A 359 27.71 -50.64 -2.92
N LEU A 360 28.02 -49.91 -1.84
CA LEU A 360 28.02 -48.44 -1.84
C LEU A 360 29.35 -47.80 -2.27
N LEU A 361 30.40 -48.59 -2.50
CA LEU A 361 31.74 -48.08 -2.87
C LEU A 361 32.06 -48.19 -4.37
N ASP A 362 31.30 -48.96 -5.15
CA ASP A 362 31.55 -49.16 -6.59
C ASP A 362 30.79 -48.15 -7.49
N LEU A 363 29.84 -47.41 -6.91
CA LEU A 363 29.01 -46.42 -7.64
C LEU A 363 29.69 -45.04 -7.81
N LEU A 364 30.78 -44.78 -7.09
CA LEU A 364 31.53 -43.50 -7.09
C LEU A 364 32.89 -43.63 -7.82
N GLY A 365 32.93 -44.43 -8.89
CA GLY A 365 34.15 -44.99 -9.49
C GLY A 365 35.24 -43.99 -9.91
N LEU A 366 36.19 -43.73 -9.01
CA LEU A 366 37.49 -43.12 -9.31
C LEU A 366 38.63 -43.88 -8.59
N GLY A 367 39.44 -44.60 -9.37
CA GLY A 367 40.64 -45.32 -8.90
C GLY A 367 41.88 -44.40 -8.72
N PRO A 368 42.96 -44.89 -8.09
CA PRO A 368 43.94 -44.01 -7.43
C PRO A 368 45.23 -43.68 -8.19
N LEU A 369 45.61 -42.40 -8.10
CA LEU A 369 46.95 -41.82 -7.80
C LEU A 369 48.26 -42.41 -8.38
N GLY A 370 49.04 -41.56 -9.05
CA GLY A 370 50.46 -41.76 -9.39
C GLY A 370 51.20 -40.41 -9.70
N PRO A 371 52.31 -40.03 -9.01
CA PRO A 371 52.94 -38.69 -9.10
C PRO A 371 54.43 -38.72 -9.57
N PRO A 372 55.27 -37.65 -9.44
CA PRO A 372 55.10 -36.20 -9.74
C PRO A 372 56.29 -35.56 -10.52
N THR A 373 56.13 -34.32 -11.03
CA THR A 373 57.24 -33.33 -11.18
C THR A 373 56.71 -31.88 -11.26
N ILE A 374 57.48 -30.91 -10.74
CA ILE A 374 57.28 -29.43 -10.84
C ILE A 374 58.67 -28.77 -10.97
N PRO A 375 58.85 -27.55 -11.52
CA PRO A 375 58.70 -26.31 -10.71
C PRO A 375 58.29 -25.00 -11.46
N ALA A 376 57.82 -23.99 -10.71
CA ALA A 376 57.96 -22.51 -10.91
C ALA A 376 57.47 -21.85 -12.25
N THR A 377 56.99 -20.60 -12.39
CA THR A 377 56.57 -19.40 -11.57
C THR A 377 55.89 -18.41 -12.57
N GLU A 378 55.20 -17.27 -12.29
CA GLU A 378 54.96 -16.45 -11.08
C GLU A 378 53.69 -15.54 -11.24
N ASN A 379 53.26 -14.89 -10.15
CA ASN A 379 52.65 -13.54 -10.01
C ASN A 379 51.84 -12.86 -11.17
N ASN A 380 50.50 -12.71 -11.03
CA ASN A 380 49.82 -11.55 -10.39
C ASN A 380 48.41 -11.17 -10.96
N ASN A 381 47.46 -10.82 -10.07
CA ASN A 381 46.21 -10.02 -10.23
C ASN A 381 45.15 -10.27 -11.37
N GLY A 382 43.86 -10.30 -10.98
CA GLY A 382 42.71 -9.99 -11.86
C GLY A 382 41.39 -10.73 -11.54
N LEU A 383 40.26 -10.01 -11.43
CA LEU A 383 38.91 -10.58 -11.15
C LEU A 383 37.86 -10.05 -12.16
N GLN A 384 37.21 -10.93 -12.93
CA GLN A 384 35.94 -10.61 -13.64
C GLN A 384 35.18 -11.88 -14.09
N PRO A 385 33.82 -11.93 -14.02
CA PRO A 385 33.01 -13.06 -14.51
C PRO A 385 32.46 -12.87 -15.96
N PRO A 386 32.04 -13.96 -16.66
CA PRO A 386 31.62 -13.95 -18.07
C PRO A 386 30.09 -13.90 -18.32
N ALA A 387 29.67 -13.98 -19.60
CA ALA A 387 28.31 -13.69 -20.09
C ALA A 387 27.58 -14.87 -20.80
N MET A 388 26.33 -14.64 -21.26
CA MET A 388 25.44 -15.60 -21.94
C MET A 388 25.52 -15.56 -23.49
N PRO A 389 25.15 -16.65 -24.20
CA PRO A 389 25.01 -16.71 -25.67
C PRO A 389 23.55 -16.58 -26.18
N THR A 390 23.37 -16.56 -27.52
CA THR A 390 22.13 -16.25 -28.26
C THR A 390 21.62 -17.39 -29.18
N PRO A 391 20.36 -17.35 -29.70
CA PRO A 391 19.80 -18.35 -30.62
C PRO A 391 19.58 -17.87 -32.09
N LEU A 392 19.57 -18.82 -33.04
CA LEU A 392 19.22 -18.77 -34.49
C LEU A 392 18.89 -20.22 -34.94
N ASP A 393 18.16 -20.56 -36.02
CA ASP A 393 17.12 -19.90 -36.83
C ASP A 393 16.39 -20.96 -37.75
N ASN A 394 15.16 -20.65 -38.20
CA ASN A 394 14.34 -21.16 -39.35
C ASN A 394 14.33 -22.63 -39.86
N GLY A 395 13.16 -23.06 -40.39
CA GLY A 395 13.03 -24.23 -41.30
C GLY A 395 11.60 -24.75 -41.57
N ASN A 396 10.87 -24.19 -42.55
CA ASN A 396 9.49 -24.59 -42.91
C ASN A 396 9.38 -25.90 -43.72
N LEU A 397 8.22 -26.58 -43.59
CA LEU A 397 7.51 -27.28 -44.69
C LEU A 397 5.99 -27.25 -44.44
N ASP A 398 5.19 -27.31 -45.51
CA ASP A 398 3.72 -27.19 -45.52
C ASP A 398 3.09 -28.11 -46.60
N PHE A 399 1.76 -28.22 -46.60
CA PHE A 399 0.87 -28.64 -47.69
C PHE A 399 0.71 -30.16 -48.01
N LEU A 400 -0.36 -30.78 -47.48
CA LEU A 400 -1.49 -31.26 -48.30
C LEU A 400 -2.70 -31.79 -47.49
N ALA A 401 -3.90 -31.67 -48.07
CA ALA A 401 -5.20 -31.79 -47.40
C ALA A 401 -5.84 -33.21 -47.41
N GLY A 402 -6.79 -33.45 -46.50
CA GLY A 402 -7.84 -34.47 -46.67
C GLY A 402 -8.45 -35.03 -45.38
N GLY A 403 -9.73 -34.72 -45.11
CA GLY A 403 -10.53 -35.34 -44.03
C GLY A 403 -11.43 -34.36 -43.28
N GLU A 404 -12.69 -34.75 -43.02
CA GLU A 404 -13.66 -33.93 -42.26
C GLU A 404 -13.64 -34.24 -40.76
N GLY A 405 -14.08 -33.27 -39.95
CA GLY A 405 -14.96 -33.56 -38.82
C GLY A 405 -14.53 -33.12 -37.43
N LEU A 406 -15.38 -32.25 -36.84
CA LEU A 406 -15.50 -31.97 -35.40
C LEU A 406 -14.36 -31.13 -34.77
N PHE A 407 -14.70 -30.42 -33.68
CA PHE A 407 -13.83 -29.52 -32.91
C PHE A 407 -13.33 -28.23 -33.59
N ALA A 408 -14.26 -27.35 -33.95
CA ALA A 408 -14.04 -25.91 -33.94
C ALA A 408 -15.22 -25.21 -33.22
N PRO A 409 -15.01 -24.46 -32.12
CA PRO A 409 -16.05 -23.60 -31.56
C PRO A 409 -16.26 -22.39 -32.47
N PRO A 410 -17.47 -21.80 -32.53
CA PRO A 410 -17.76 -20.69 -33.43
C PRO A 410 -17.03 -19.42 -32.99
N VAL A 411 -16.46 -18.69 -33.95
CA VAL A 411 -16.06 -17.29 -33.76
C VAL A 411 -17.33 -16.45 -33.73
N THR A 412 -17.84 -16.17 -32.53
CA THR A 412 -18.86 -15.15 -32.31
C THR A 412 -18.19 -13.86 -31.85
N ASP A 413 -18.37 -12.78 -32.61
CA ASP A 413 -17.76 -11.48 -32.33
C ASP A 413 -18.23 -10.90 -30.99
N ASN A 414 -17.46 -11.14 -29.92
CA ASN A 414 -17.58 -10.41 -28.67
C ASN A 414 -17.02 -9.01 -28.85
N VAL A 415 -17.84 -8.12 -29.43
CA VAL A 415 -17.60 -6.67 -29.42
C VAL A 415 -17.63 -6.20 -27.97
N ILE A 416 -16.47 -6.16 -27.34
CA ILE A 416 -16.28 -5.49 -26.07
C ILE A 416 -16.53 -4.01 -26.32
N LEU A 417 -17.67 -3.50 -25.84
CA LEU A 417 -17.91 -2.06 -25.71
C LEU A 417 -17.03 -1.51 -24.58
N GLU A 418 -15.72 -1.47 -24.85
CA GLU A 418 -14.85 -0.50 -24.20
C GLU A 418 -15.50 0.87 -24.41
N LYS A 419 -15.55 1.69 -23.36
CA LYS A 419 -15.91 3.10 -23.49
C LYS A 419 -14.80 3.76 -24.32
N GLN A 420 -14.99 3.83 -25.64
CA GLN A 420 -14.03 4.43 -26.56
C GLN A 420 -13.83 5.90 -26.19
N LEU A 421 -12.80 6.17 -25.40
CA LEU A 421 -12.31 7.51 -25.13
C LEU A 421 -11.95 8.15 -26.47
N PRO A 422 -12.43 9.38 -26.78
CA PRO A 422 -12.03 10.07 -28.01
C PRO A 422 -10.51 10.19 -28.07
N GLN A 423 -9.92 9.47 -29.04
CA GLN A 423 -8.47 9.41 -29.26
C GLN A 423 -8.07 10.34 -30.40
N MET A 424 -6.98 11.07 -30.23
CA MET A 424 -6.33 11.87 -31.27
C MET A 424 -4.85 11.50 -31.39
N THR A 425 -4.35 11.32 -32.62
CA THR A 425 -2.89 11.25 -32.85
C THR A 425 -2.31 12.64 -32.57
N ALA A 426 -1.38 12.71 -31.62
CA ALA A 426 -0.67 13.94 -31.26
C ALA A 426 0.62 14.11 -32.06
N TYR A 427 1.32 13.01 -32.34
CA TYR A 427 2.59 12.96 -33.07
C TYR A 427 2.70 11.61 -33.78
N GLU A 428 3.22 11.60 -35.01
CA GLU A 428 3.50 10.37 -35.75
C GLU A 428 4.62 10.65 -36.77
N LYS A 429 5.86 10.32 -36.40
CA LYS A 429 7.08 10.58 -37.18
C LYS A 429 8.22 9.69 -36.69
N ASP A 430 9.10 9.29 -37.61
CA ASP A 430 10.30 8.46 -37.35
C ASP A 430 10.00 7.15 -36.58
N GLY A 431 8.82 6.57 -36.83
CA GLY A 431 8.34 5.34 -36.19
C GLY A 431 7.83 5.50 -34.74
N LEU A 432 8.00 6.67 -34.12
CA LEU A 432 7.36 7.02 -32.86
C LEU A 432 5.96 7.60 -33.15
N ARG A 433 4.93 6.98 -32.57
CA ARG A 433 3.54 7.44 -32.63
C ARG A 433 3.04 7.73 -31.21
N VAL A 434 2.41 8.88 -31.01
CA VAL A 434 1.86 9.31 -29.71
C VAL A 434 0.38 9.62 -29.89
N ILE A 435 -0.45 8.99 -29.08
CA ILE A 435 -1.91 9.11 -29.07
C ILE A 435 -2.34 9.70 -27.73
N PHE A 436 -3.29 10.64 -27.76
CA PHE A 436 -3.97 11.16 -26.58
C PHE A 436 -5.39 10.60 -26.53
N GLY A 437 -5.71 9.78 -25.52
CA GLY A 437 -7.08 9.44 -25.15
C GLY A 437 -7.64 10.51 -24.21
N LEU A 438 -8.72 11.18 -24.60
CA LEU A 438 -9.32 12.27 -23.84
C LEU A 438 -10.45 11.73 -22.94
N GLU A 439 -10.33 11.93 -21.63
CA GLU A 439 -11.35 11.59 -20.65
C GLU A 439 -12.02 12.87 -20.15
N THR A 440 -13.20 13.16 -20.70
CA THR A 440 -13.99 14.34 -20.38
C THR A 440 -14.54 14.30 -18.95
N PRO A 441 -14.69 15.46 -18.29
CA PRO A 441 -15.21 15.54 -16.92
C PRO A 441 -16.69 15.12 -16.88
N SER A 442 -16.98 13.92 -16.37
CA SER A 442 -18.35 13.42 -16.27
C SER A 442 -19.21 14.30 -15.37
N VAL A 443 -20.42 14.66 -15.83
CA VAL A 443 -21.45 15.38 -15.06
C VAL A 443 -21.66 14.70 -13.69
N GLY A 444 -21.32 15.41 -12.61
CA GLY A 444 -21.29 14.88 -11.24
C GLY A 444 -19.89 14.73 -10.61
N SER A 445 -18.82 14.97 -11.37
CA SER A 445 -17.44 15.06 -10.84
C SER A 445 -17.26 16.27 -9.92
N ILE A 446 -16.46 16.11 -8.85
CA ILE A 446 -16.12 17.16 -7.88
C ILE A 446 -15.34 18.32 -8.52
N ASN A 447 -14.66 18.08 -9.65
CA ASN A 447 -13.91 19.10 -10.40
C ASN A 447 -14.41 19.13 -11.85
N PRO A 448 -15.40 19.97 -12.21
CA PRO A 448 -15.94 20.03 -13.57
C PRO A 448 -14.92 20.58 -14.57
N ASP A 449 -14.09 21.54 -14.19
CA ASP A 449 -13.12 22.19 -15.10
C ASP A 449 -11.77 21.44 -15.18
N THR A 450 -11.76 20.10 -15.16
CA THR A 450 -10.53 19.28 -15.22
C THR A 450 -10.63 18.12 -16.22
N LEU A 451 -9.84 18.21 -17.30
CA LEU A 451 -9.68 17.19 -18.33
C LEU A 451 -8.53 16.23 -17.95
N THR A 452 -8.74 14.93 -18.11
CA THR A 452 -7.66 13.93 -18.00
C THR A 452 -7.27 13.44 -19.39
N ILE A 453 -5.97 13.45 -19.69
CA ILE A 453 -5.41 13.04 -20.98
C ILE A 453 -4.49 11.84 -20.76
N HIS A 454 -4.88 10.69 -21.32
CA HIS A 454 -4.11 9.46 -21.31
C HIS A 454 -3.20 9.43 -22.53
N VAL A 455 -1.91 9.74 -22.33
CA VAL A 455 -0.89 9.67 -23.38
C VAL A 455 -0.43 8.22 -23.54
N THR A 456 -0.41 7.73 -24.77
CA THR A 456 0.20 6.46 -25.15
C THR A 456 1.22 6.70 -26.27
N ALA A 457 2.50 6.46 -25.98
CA ALA A 457 3.58 6.49 -26.96
C ALA A 457 3.92 5.05 -27.37
N THR A 458 3.80 4.72 -28.66
CA THR A 458 4.11 3.42 -29.27
C THR A 458 5.32 3.55 -30.20
N ASN A 459 6.26 2.60 -30.10
CA ASN A 459 7.41 2.50 -30.98
C ASN A 459 7.17 1.43 -32.06
N ASN A 460 7.02 1.86 -33.31
CA ASN A 460 6.80 1.00 -34.47
C ASN A 460 8.11 0.65 -35.22
N THR A 461 9.28 1.01 -34.68
CA THR A 461 10.59 0.62 -35.23
C THR A 461 11.06 -0.73 -34.69
N LEU A 462 12.10 -1.28 -35.30
CA LEU A 462 12.77 -2.51 -34.85
C LEU A 462 13.83 -2.26 -33.75
N SER A 463 14.09 -0.99 -33.41
CA SER A 463 15.13 -0.57 -32.46
C SER A 463 14.48 -0.07 -31.16
N SER A 464 15.14 -0.26 -30.00
CA SER A 464 14.64 0.27 -28.73
C SER A 464 14.91 1.77 -28.60
N MET A 465 13.88 2.57 -28.33
CA MET A 465 14.03 3.99 -28.01
C MET A 465 14.32 4.16 -26.51
N THR A 466 15.53 4.59 -26.15
CA THR A 466 15.94 4.84 -24.74
C THR A 466 15.82 6.33 -24.38
N ASP A 467 15.92 6.64 -23.08
CA ASP A 467 15.79 7.99 -22.51
C ASP A 467 14.57 8.78 -23.00
N PHE A 468 13.44 8.07 -23.21
CA PHE A 468 12.19 8.68 -23.64
C PHE A 468 11.65 9.64 -22.59
N LEU A 469 11.66 10.93 -22.94
CA LEU A 469 11.20 12.04 -22.11
C LEU A 469 10.12 12.81 -22.86
N PHE A 470 8.89 12.68 -22.36
CA PHE A 470 7.72 13.43 -22.80
C PHE A 470 7.53 14.67 -21.91
N GLN A 471 7.40 15.84 -22.54
CA GLN A 471 7.19 17.12 -21.87
C GLN A 471 6.07 17.93 -22.54
N VAL A 472 5.30 18.66 -21.73
CA VAL A 472 4.17 19.47 -22.19
C VAL A 472 4.22 20.87 -21.57
N ALA A 473 3.80 21.87 -22.34
CA ALA A 473 3.49 23.21 -21.87
C ALA A 473 2.12 23.66 -22.40
N VAL A 474 1.38 24.40 -21.57
CA VAL A 474 0.08 25.00 -21.88
C VAL A 474 0.11 26.51 -21.59
N PRO A 475 -0.83 27.33 -22.12
CA PRO A 475 -0.94 28.74 -21.77
C PRO A 475 -1.15 28.96 -20.27
N ARG A 476 -0.73 30.13 -19.76
CA ARG A 476 -0.81 30.49 -18.32
C ARG A 476 -2.23 30.53 -17.73
N THR A 477 -3.27 30.42 -18.56
CA THR A 477 -4.69 30.32 -18.15
C THR A 477 -5.09 28.91 -17.72
N PHE A 478 -4.25 27.90 -17.96
CA PHE A 478 -4.48 26.51 -17.59
C PHE A 478 -3.51 26.09 -16.48
N GLN A 479 -3.96 25.17 -15.62
CA GLN A 479 -3.08 24.47 -14.69
C GLN A 479 -2.76 23.07 -15.24
N LEU A 480 -1.49 22.67 -15.16
CA LEU A 480 -0.96 21.44 -15.75
C LEU A 480 -0.30 20.58 -14.68
N GLN A 481 -0.72 19.32 -14.58
CA GLN A 481 -0.07 18.30 -13.74
C GLN A 481 0.21 17.07 -14.60
N MET A 482 1.49 16.72 -14.77
CA MET A 482 1.87 15.43 -15.36
C MET A 482 2.15 14.43 -14.24
N MET A 483 1.66 13.19 -14.38
CA MET A 483 2.07 12.07 -13.55
C MET A 483 3.35 11.42 -14.12
N SER A 484 4.00 10.57 -13.32
CA SER A 484 5.15 9.79 -13.78
C SER A 484 4.79 8.89 -14.97
N PRO A 485 5.65 8.75 -15.99
CA PRO A 485 5.44 7.82 -17.09
C PRO A 485 5.62 6.38 -16.61
N SER A 486 5.05 5.41 -17.35
CA SER A 486 5.19 3.98 -17.07
C SER A 486 6.62 3.43 -17.30
N GLY A 487 7.48 4.20 -17.95
CA GLY A 487 8.88 3.87 -18.22
C GLY A 487 9.57 4.95 -19.07
N THR A 488 10.90 4.88 -19.17
CA THR A 488 11.74 5.78 -19.98
C THR A 488 12.38 5.08 -21.18
N THR A 489 11.91 3.89 -21.54
CA THR A 489 12.41 3.11 -22.69
C THR A 489 11.23 2.44 -23.38
N ILE A 490 11.14 2.60 -24.70
CA ILE A 490 10.10 1.99 -25.54
C ILE A 490 10.76 0.92 -26.41
N LEU A 491 10.56 -0.34 -26.03
CA LEU A 491 10.98 -1.52 -26.80
C LEU A 491 10.36 -1.54 -28.21
N PRO A 492 10.91 -2.29 -29.17
CA PRO A 492 10.27 -2.53 -30.47
C PRO A 492 8.84 -3.08 -30.31
N SER A 493 7.87 -2.49 -31.01
CA SER A 493 6.42 -2.74 -30.83
C SER A 493 5.89 -2.51 -29.40
N GLY A 494 6.69 -1.89 -28.52
CA GLY A 494 6.35 -1.58 -27.15
C GLY A 494 5.58 -0.25 -27.01
N ARG A 495 5.07 -0.01 -25.80
CA ARG A 495 4.37 1.24 -25.45
C ARG A 495 4.73 1.75 -24.07
N VAL A 496 4.81 3.07 -23.94
CA VAL A 496 4.88 3.80 -22.67
C VAL A 496 3.60 4.64 -22.54
N THR A 497 2.99 4.61 -21.36
CA THR A 497 1.82 5.45 -21.04
C THR A 497 2.19 6.51 -20.00
N GLN A 498 1.51 7.65 -20.06
CA GLN A 498 1.63 8.74 -19.08
C GLN A 498 0.30 9.49 -18.99
N ILE A 499 -0.09 9.94 -17.81
CA ILE A 499 -1.35 10.65 -17.61
C ILE A 499 -1.08 12.13 -17.30
N ILE A 500 -1.75 13.01 -18.04
CA ILE A 500 -1.77 14.46 -17.81
C ILE A 500 -3.14 14.83 -17.24
N LYS A 501 -3.16 15.75 -16.28
CA LYS A 501 -4.37 16.50 -15.88
C LYS A 501 -4.21 17.96 -16.27
N VAL A 502 -5.23 18.51 -16.91
CA VAL A 502 -5.30 19.90 -17.35
C VAL A 502 -6.56 20.53 -16.78
N SER A 503 -6.42 21.61 -16.01
CA SER A 503 -7.58 22.38 -15.53
C SER A 503 -7.74 23.70 -16.28
N ASN A 504 -8.99 24.05 -16.62
CA ASN A 504 -9.37 25.21 -17.43
C ASN A 504 -10.36 26.15 -16.70
N PRO A 505 -9.94 26.82 -15.61
CA PRO A 505 -10.81 27.72 -14.83
C PRO A 505 -11.22 29.01 -15.59
N SER A 506 -10.89 29.13 -16.88
CA SER A 506 -11.20 30.28 -17.72
C SER A 506 -11.98 29.92 -19.00
N LYS A 507 -12.40 28.66 -19.16
CA LYS A 507 -13.09 28.11 -20.35
C LYS A 507 -12.47 28.53 -21.70
N ASN A 508 -11.14 28.63 -21.75
CA ASN A 508 -10.39 28.98 -22.96
C ASN A 508 -10.17 27.75 -23.86
N THR A 509 -9.88 27.97 -25.15
CA THR A 509 -9.49 26.91 -26.07
C THR A 509 -8.12 26.31 -25.69
N LEU A 510 -8.06 24.99 -25.58
CA LEU A 510 -6.82 24.30 -25.20
C LEU A 510 -5.84 24.29 -26.38
N LYS A 511 -4.62 24.76 -26.11
CA LYS A 511 -3.46 24.65 -26.99
C LYS A 511 -2.32 24.03 -26.21
N MET A 512 -1.63 23.05 -26.78
CA MET A 512 -0.65 22.26 -26.03
C MET A 512 0.65 22.08 -26.80
N LYS A 513 1.74 22.68 -26.30
CA LYS A 513 3.05 22.56 -26.91
C LYS A 513 3.77 21.34 -26.33
N VAL A 514 4.03 20.34 -27.18
CA VAL A 514 4.68 19.08 -26.78
C VAL A 514 6.17 19.16 -27.11
N ARG A 515 7.00 18.49 -26.30
CA ARG A 515 8.39 18.17 -26.56
C ARG A 515 8.60 16.67 -26.36
N LEU A 516 9.32 16.07 -27.29
CA LEU A 516 9.72 14.68 -27.27
C LEU A 516 11.24 14.64 -27.36
N SER A 517 11.86 13.92 -26.43
CA SER A 517 13.29 13.60 -26.47
C SER A 517 13.44 12.08 -26.33
N TYR A 518 14.26 11.46 -27.16
CA TYR A 518 14.57 10.03 -27.09
C TYR A 518 15.88 9.73 -27.83
N VAL A 519 16.51 8.61 -27.53
CA VAL A 519 17.68 8.09 -28.24
C VAL A 519 17.28 6.83 -28.99
N ILE A 520 17.55 6.79 -30.29
CA ILE A 520 17.37 5.59 -31.14
C ILE A 520 18.68 5.31 -31.88
N ASP A 521 19.16 4.07 -31.80
CA ASP A 521 20.41 3.60 -32.41
C ASP A 521 21.62 4.52 -32.14
N GLY A 522 21.70 5.04 -30.91
CA GLY A 522 22.74 5.97 -30.45
C GLY A 522 22.55 7.44 -30.89
N THR A 523 21.53 7.75 -31.70
CA THR A 523 21.23 9.12 -32.14
C THR A 523 20.16 9.78 -31.26
N PRO A 524 20.43 10.95 -30.66
CA PRO A 524 19.44 11.68 -29.86
C PRO A 524 18.51 12.53 -30.74
N VAL A 525 17.22 12.19 -30.73
CA VAL A 525 16.16 12.92 -31.44
C VAL A 525 15.43 13.85 -30.47
N ASN A 526 15.20 15.10 -30.89
CA ASN A 526 14.55 16.14 -30.09
C ASN A 526 13.52 16.91 -30.93
N ASP A 527 12.24 16.54 -30.82
CA ASP A 527 11.15 17.14 -31.60
C ASP A 527 10.24 18.02 -30.72
N GLN A 528 9.70 19.08 -31.32
CA GLN A 528 8.80 20.05 -30.69
C GLN A 528 7.64 20.34 -31.64
N ILE A 529 6.41 20.15 -31.15
CA ILE A 529 5.17 20.39 -31.91
C ILE A 529 4.17 21.22 -31.11
N GLU A 530 3.13 21.75 -31.79
CA GLU A 530 2.00 22.41 -31.14
C GLU A 530 0.70 21.68 -31.53
N VAL A 531 0.06 21.05 -30.54
CA VAL A 531 -1.21 20.33 -30.70
C VAL A 531 -2.34 21.28 -30.40
N ASN A 532 -3.12 21.60 -31.44
CA ASN A 532 -4.27 22.52 -31.39
C ASN A 532 -5.60 21.86 -31.80
N ASN A 533 -5.58 20.59 -32.22
CA ASN A 533 -6.74 19.87 -32.78
C ASN A 533 -7.55 19.14 -31.69
N PHE A 534 -7.72 19.74 -30.51
CA PHE A 534 -8.62 19.21 -29.50
C PHE A 534 -10.08 19.40 -29.96
N PRO A 535 -11.00 18.44 -29.70
CA PRO A 535 -12.43 18.63 -29.96
C PRO A 535 -12.96 19.87 -29.22
N VAL A 536 -14.03 20.48 -29.73
CA VAL A 536 -14.63 21.68 -29.10
C VAL A 536 -15.27 21.33 -27.76
N ASP A 537 -15.91 20.16 -27.69
CA ASP A 537 -16.79 19.72 -26.61
C ASP A 537 -16.03 19.03 -25.44
N ILE A 538 -14.74 19.30 -25.26
CA ILE A 538 -13.90 18.66 -24.22
C ILE A 538 -14.17 19.15 -22.77
N TRP A 539 -15.02 20.17 -22.59
CA TRP A 539 -15.30 20.84 -21.31
C TRP A 539 -16.79 20.95 -20.97
N ASP A 540 -17.67 20.27 -21.71
CA ASP A 540 -19.14 20.32 -21.58
C ASP A 540 -19.74 18.97 -21.15
#